data_AF-A0A4W3GCF9-F1
#
_entry.id   AF-A0A4W3GCF9-F1
#
_cell.length_a   1.000
_cell.length_b   1.000
_cell.length_c   1.000
_cell.angle_alpha   90.00
_cell.angle_beta   90.00
_cell.angle_gamma   90.00
#
_symmetry.space_group_name_H-M   'P 1'
#
loop_
_entity.id
_entity.type
_entity.pdbx_description
1 polymer ?
#
loop_
_entity_poly.entity_id
_entity_poly.type
_entity_poly.pdbx_seq_one_letter_code
_entity_poly.pdbx_strand_id
1 'polypeptide(L)'
;KQVLMEPIVTLTCVVANAPHDVNVTWTKEQTHLQSGYGKPSATGPQEVISKLNISTQDWTDGKVYFCIVSHDDIPTPIRKKIFTEPVLYTKQPSVYLLLPSAEELSAQQSLTLSCLVKNFAPKEIFVEWTVNDQSIHANKYKNTEVMADSADGDYSMYSMLSISAGDWDRATCSRMHPLSHSQVIPTETMLEGFQQDEHDNLWPTASTFIILFFLSIFYSATVTLFKVGRGNSLTL
;
A
#
# COMPACT_ATOMS: atom_id res chain seq x y z
N LYS A 1 -6.99 29.24 -19.66
CA LYS A 1 -7.82 28.02 -19.49
C LYS A 1 -6.89 26.94 -18.94
N GLN A 2 -6.76 26.87 -17.62
CA GLN A 2 -5.87 25.92 -16.96
C GLN A 2 -6.55 24.56 -17.07
N VAL A 3 -5.98 23.66 -17.86
CA VAL A 3 -6.45 22.27 -17.96
C VAL A 3 -6.12 21.65 -16.61
N LEU A 4 -7.14 21.53 -15.74
CA LEU A 4 -7.04 20.70 -14.55
C LEU A 4 -6.79 19.27 -15.04
N MET A 5 -5.53 18.83 -15.02
CA MET A 5 -5.23 17.41 -15.10
C MET A 5 -5.89 16.78 -13.87
N GLU A 6 -6.81 15.84 -14.10
CA GLU A 6 -7.31 15.00 -13.02
C GLU A 6 -6.11 14.29 -12.38
N PRO A 7 -5.96 14.31 -11.05
CA PRO A 7 -4.86 13.63 -10.40
C PRO A 7 -4.98 12.11 -10.62
N ILE A 8 -3.85 11.44 -10.93
CA ILE A 8 -3.83 10.04 -11.38
C ILE A 8 -2.87 9.11 -10.63
N VAL A 9 -3.44 8.16 -9.89
CA VAL A 9 -2.98 6.80 -9.54
C VAL A 9 -2.03 5.99 -10.43
N THR A 10 -0.70 6.09 -10.41
CA THR A 10 0.11 5.03 -11.08
C THR A 10 0.38 3.84 -10.17
N LEU A 11 -0.28 2.71 -10.44
CA LEU A 11 0.01 1.40 -9.86
C LEU A 11 1.06 0.68 -10.70
N THR A 12 2.03 0.03 -10.04
CA THR A 12 3.13 -0.68 -10.73
C THR A 12 3.20 -2.12 -10.28
N CYS A 13 3.04 -3.07 -11.21
CA CYS A 13 3.23 -4.50 -10.99
C CYS A 13 4.54 -4.95 -11.63
N VAL A 14 5.43 -5.53 -10.82
CA VAL A 14 6.75 -5.98 -11.25
C VAL A 14 6.78 -7.50 -11.20
N VAL A 15 7.07 -8.15 -12.33
CA VAL A 15 7.24 -9.59 -12.44
C VAL A 15 8.73 -9.89 -12.59
N ALA A 16 9.35 -10.40 -11.52
CA ALA A 16 10.74 -10.83 -11.54
C ALA A 16 10.88 -12.23 -12.14
N ASN A 17 11.99 -12.51 -12.83
CA ASN A 17 12.27 -13.79 -13.49
C ASN A 17 11.14 -14.26 -14.42
N ALA A 18 10.54 -13.30 -15.14
CA ALA A 18 9.45 -13.51 -16.06
C ALA A 18 9.88 -14.39 -17.25
N PRO A 19 9.16 -15.49 -17.56
CA PRO A 19 9.39 -16.24 -18.79
C PRO A 19 9.09 -15.38 -20.03
N HIS A 20 9.52 -15.84 -21.20
CA HIS A 20 9.13 -15.20 -22.46
C HIS A 20 7.61 -15.24 -22.61
N ASP A 21 7.02 -14.19 -23.19
CA ASP A 21 5.58 -14.09 -23.46
C ASP A 21 4.65 -14.13 -22.23
N VAL A 22 5.15 -13.75 -21.04
CA VAL A 22 4.28 -13.52 -19.88
C VAL A 22 3.27 -12.39 -20.18
N ASN A 23 2.00 -12.65 -19.89
CA ASN A 23 0.92 -11.68 -20.05
C ASN A 23 0.50 -11.13 -18.69
N VAL A 24 0.55 -9.80 -18.55
CA VAL A 24 0.16 -9.07 -17.33
C VAL A 24 -1.06 -8.24 -17.63
N THR A 25 -2.15 -8.48 -16.91
CA THR A 25 -3.43 -7.78 -17.06
C THR A 25 -3.88 -7.19 -15.72
N TRP A 26 -4.86 -6.30 -15.77
CA TRP A 26 -5.39 -5.64 -14.58
C TRP A 26 -6.90 -5.76 -14.50
N THR A 27 -7.42 -5.90 -13.29
CA THR A 27 -8.85 -5.75 -13.02
C THR A 27 -9.09 -4.71 -11.93
N LYS A 28 -10.17 -3.94 -12.07
CA LYS A 28 -10.77 -3.18 -10.98
C LYS A 28 -11.92 -4.00 -10.44
N GLU A 29 -11.80 -4.48 -9.21
CA GLU A 29 -12.70 -5.47 -8.63
C GLU A 29 -12.81 -6.70 -9.55
N GLN A 30 -13.97 -6.90 -10.21
CA GLN A 30 -14.20 -7.99 -11.18
C GLN A 30 -14.11 -7.56 -12.66
N THR A 31 -13.91 -6.27 -12.93
CA THR A 31 -13.95 -5.72 -14.31
C THR A 31 -12.55 -5.61 -14.89
N HIS A 32 -12.34 -6.16 -16.09
CA HIS A 32 -11.06 -6.09 -16.80
C HIS A 32 -10.76 -4.67 -17.29
N LEU A 33 -9.53 -4.20 -17.08
CA LEU A 33 -9.06 -2.89 -17.52
C LEU A 33 -8.18 -3.04 -18.76
N GLN A 34 -8.37 -2.14 -19.73
CA GLN A 34 -7.65 -2.16 -21.01
C GLN A 34 -6.22 -1.59 -20.91
N SER A 35 -5.87 -0.94 -19.80
CA SER A 35 -4.74 0.01 -19.71
C SER A 35 -3.60 -0.44 -18.79
N GLY A 36 -3.00 -1.60 -19.08
CA GLY A 36 -1.88 -2.12 -18.28
C GLY A 36 -0.90 -2.93 -19.11
N TYR A 37 -0.16 -2.28 -20.00
CA TYR A 37 0.83 -2.95 -20.82
C TYR A 37 2.07 -3.29 -19.99
N GLY A 38 2.37 -4.58 -19.85
CA GLY A 38 3.67 -5.05 -19.39
C GLY A 38 4.74 -4.73 -20.44
N LYS A 39 5.78 -3.99 -20.08
CA LYS A 39 6.96 -3.80 -20.91
C LYS A 39 8.15 -4.52 -20.29
N PRO A 40 9.01 -5.18 -21.10
CA PRO A 40 10.29 -5.69 -20.61
C PRO A 40 11.11 -4.56 -19.98
N SER A 41 11.69 -4.81 -18.82
CA SER A 41 12.58 -3.88 -18.11
C SER A 41 13.88 -3.72 -18.89
N ALA A 42 14.40 -2.50 -18.98
CA ALA A 42 15.64 -2.19 -19.70
C ALA A 42 16.92 -2.54 -18.91
N THR A 43 16.77 -2.88 -17.62
CA THR A 43 17.87 -2.84 -16.63
C THR A 43 18.16 -4.17 -15.93
N GLY A 44 17.42 -5.25 -16.20
CA GLY A 44 17.62 -6.53 -15.51
C GLY A 44 17.26 -7.76 -16.36
N PRO A 45 17.79 -8.95 -16.04
CA PRO A 45 17.40 -10.20 -16.69
C PRO A 45 15.91 -10.47 -16.43
N GLN A 46 15.14 -10.72 -17.50
CA GLN A 46 13.75 -11.20 -17.47
C GLN A 46 12.87 -10.54 -16.39
N GLU A 47 12.80 -9.20 -16.37
CA GLU A 47 11.86 -8.47 -15.52
C GLU A 47 10.79 -7.81 -16.41
N VAL A 48 9.50 -8.00 -16.08
CA VAL A 48 8.39 -7.37 -16.80
C VAL A 48 7.66 -6.41 -15.86
N ILE A 49 7.53 -5.15 -16.28
CA ILE A 49 6.89 -4.10 -15.48
C ILE A 49 5.61 -3.67 -16.19
N SER A 50 4.47 -3.85 -15.54
CA SER A 50 3.16 -3.34 -15.99
C SER A 50 2.73 -2.18 -15.12
N LYS A 51 2.31 -1.08 -15.75
CA LYS A 51 1.83 0.12 -15.07
C LYS A 51 0.38 0.40 -15.44
N LEU A 52 -0.44 0.72 -14.44
CA LEU A 52 -1.83 1.09 -14.60
C LEU A 52 -2.05 2.48 -14.00
N ASN A 53 -2.60 3.40 -14.80
CA ASN A 53 -3.05 4.70 -14.31
C ASN A 53 -4.53 4.62 -13.92
N ILE A 54 -4.87 5.05 -12.71
CA ILE A 54 -6.24 5.10 -12.16
C ILE A 54 -6.55 6.50 -11.65
N SER A 55 -7.82 6.80 -11.36
CA SER A 55 -8.18 8.07 -10.73
C SER A 55 -7.74 8.12 -9.28
N THR A 56 -7.27 9.27 -8.80
CA THR A 56 -7.01 9.46 -7.36
C THR A 56 -8.27 9.25 -6.52
N GLN A 57 -9.46 9.58 -7.04
CA GLN A 57 -10.72 9.34 -6.35
C GLN A 57 -10.97 7.85 -6.09
N ASP A 58 -10.83 7.01 -7.11
CA ASP A 58 -11.02 5.57 -6.94
C ASP A 58 -10.02 4.99 -5.94
N TRP A 59 -8.79 5.50 -5.94
CA TRP A 59 -7.80 5.11 -4.95
C TRP A 59 -8.25 5.52 -3.55
N THR A 60 -8.59 6.79 -3.33
CA THR A 60 -9.03 7.28 -2.00
C THR A 60 -10.32 6.67 -1.52
N ASP A 61 -11.18 6.19 -2.41
CA ASP A 61 -12.41 5.45 -2.08
C ASP A 61 -12.11 4.00 -1.65
N GLY A 62 -10.84 3.59 -1.66
CA GLY A 62 -10.41 2.23 -1.33
C GLY A 62 -10.81 1.19 -2.36
N LYS A 63 -10.94 1.59 -3.64
CA LYS A 63 -11.24 0.63 -4.72
C LYS A 63 -10.11 -0.39 -4.83
N VAL A 64 -10.51 -1.64 -5.06
CA VAL A 64 -9.59 -2.78 -5.13
C VAL A 64 -9.18 -3.03 -6.57
N TYR A 65 -7.88 -3.20 -6.78
CA TYR A 65 -7.30 -3.57 -8.07
C TYR A 65 -6.55 -4.89 -7.94
N PHE A 66 -6.47 -5.62 -9.04
CA PHE A 66 -5.68 -6.85 -9.14
C PHE A 66 -4.71 -6.77 -10.31
N CYS A 67 -3.45 -7.08 -10.06
CA CYS A 67 -2.50 -7.46 -11.10
C CYS A 67 -2.62 -8.98 -11.33
N ILE A 68 -2.83 -9.38 -12.58
CA ILE A 68 -3.01 -10.78 -12.97
C ILE A 68 -1.91 -11.16 -13.95
N VAL A 69 -1.09 -12.14 -13.58
CA VAL A 69 0.01 -12.65 -14.38
C VAL A 69 -0.35 -14.03 -14.91
N SER A 70 -0.22 -14.22 -16.23
CA SER A 70 -0.55 -15.45 -16.94
C SER A 70 0.57 -15.85 -17.90
N HIS A 71 0.81 -17.15 -18.01
CA HIS A 71 1.80 -17.75 -18.90
C HIS A 71 1.38 -19.19 -19.17
N ASP A 72 1.74 -19.77 -20.32
CA ASP A 72 1.31 -21.12 -20.72
C ASP A 72 1.79 -22.21 -19.74
N ASP A 73 2.98 -22.04 -19.15
CA ASP A 73 3.52 -22.94 -18.13
C ASP A 73 2.89 -22.77 -16.74
N ILE A 74 2.00 -21.78 -16.56
CA ILE A 74 1.34 -21.49 -15.29
C ILE A 74 -0.13 -21.89 -15.41
N PRO A 75 -0.55 -23.03 -14.81
CA PRO A 75 -1.90 -23.57 -14.98
C PRO A 75 -3.00 -22.66 -14.41
N THR A 76 -2.68 -21.84 -13.40
CA THR A 76 -3.60 -20.89 -12.78
C THR A 76 -2.98 -19.49 -12.74
N PRO A 77 -3.60 -18.46 -13.34
CA PRO A 77 -3.07 -17.11 -13.32
C PRO A 77 -2.82 -16.60 -11.90
N ILE A 78 -1.63 -16.03 -11.68
CA ILE A 78 -1.25 -15.46 -10.38
C ILE A 78 -1.98 -14.12 -10.24
N ARG A 79 -2.68 -13.93 -9.12
CA ARG A 79 -3.44 -12.71 -8.83
C ARG A 79 -2.88 -12.02 -7.58
N LYS A 80 -2.56 -10.73 -7.68
CA LYS A 80 -2.13 -9.91 -6.54
C LYS A 80 -3.04 -8.71 -6.36
N LYS A 81 -3.56 -8.56 -5.14
CA LYS A 81 -4.48 -7.49 -4.74
C LYS A 81 -3.70 -6.24 -4.35
N ILE A 82 -4.18 -5.07 -4.75
CA ILE A 82 -3.69 -3.76 -4.30
C ILE A 82 -4.88 -2.82 -4.04
N PHE A 83 -4.83 -2.13 -2.91
CA PHE A 83 -5.82 -1.16 -2.48
C PHE A 83 -5.21 -0.26 -1.40
N THR A 84 -5.86 0.85 -1.09
CA THR A 84 -5.61 1.64 0.12
C THR A 84 -6.85 1.61 0.99
N GLU A 85 -6.69 1.91 2.28
CA GLU A 85 -7.84 2.18 3.13
C GLU A 85 -8.60 3.42 2.63
N PRO A 86 -9.95 3.43 2.68
CA PRO A 86 -10.73 4.59 2.31
C PRO A 86 -10.34 5.81 3.14
N VAL A 87 -10.06 6.92 2.49
CA VAL A 87 -9.73 8.18 3.16
C VAL A 87 -11.02 8.77 3.73
N LEU A 88 -11.25 8.57 5.02
CA LEU A 88 -12.47 9.01 5.70
C LEU A 88 -12.54 10.52 5.90
N TYR A 89 -11.38 11.15 6.09
CA TYR A 89 -11.27 12.59 6.28
C TYR A 89 -9.88 13.08 5.83
N THR A 90 -9.81 14.35 5.47
CA THR A 90 -8.56 15.01 5.08
C THR A 90 -8.31 16.21 5.98
N LYS A 91 -7.09 16.36 6.49
CA LYS A 91 -6.67 17.55 7.25
C LYS A 91 -5.59 18.30 6.48
N GLN A 92 -5.77 19.61 6.36
CA GLN A 92 -4.78 20.45 5.71
C GLN A 92 -3.55 20.61 6.62
N PRO A 93 -2.33 20.34 6.11
CA PRO A 93 -1.12 20.47 6.90
C PRO A 93 -0.86 21.90 7.36
N SER A 94 -0.37 22.03 8.58
CA SER A 94 0.29 23.24 9.07
C SER A 94 1.78 23.15 8.76
N VAL A 95 2.34 24.21 8.16
CA VAL A 95 3.72 24.23 7.68
C VAL A 95 4.51 25.31 8.40
N TYR A 96 5.67 24.94 8.92
CA TYR A 96 6.57 25.83 9.65
C TYR A 96 7.99 25.71 9.09
N LEU A 97 8.51 26.81 8.56
CA LEU A 97 9.91 26.89 8.15
C LEU A 97 10.76 27.24 9.38
N LEU A 98 11.68 26.36 9.73
CA LEU A 98 12.61 26.54 10.84
C LEU A 98 13.89 27.19 10.34
N LEU A 99 14.38 28.15 11.13
CA LEU A 99 15.61 28.88 10.83
C LEU A 99 16.84 27.96 10.94
N PRO A 100 17.88 28.18 10.12
CA PRO A 100 19.17 27.54 10.31
C PRO A 100 19.76 27.89 11.68
N SER A 101 20.66 27.05 12.17
CA SER A 101 21.34 27.32 13.44
C SER A 101 22.17 28.61 13.38
N ALA A 102 22.36 29.27 14.52
CA ALA A 102 23.18 30.49 14.60
C ALA A 102 24.63 30.22 14.16
N GLU A 103 25.14 29.01 14.41
CA GLU A 103 26.47 28.56 14.00
C GLU A 103 26.58 28.48 12.47
N GLU A 104 25.61 27.84 11.80
CA GLU A 104 25.56 27.79 10.33
C GLU A 104 25.44 29.19 9.71
N LEU A 105 24.59 30.05 10.28
CA LEU A 105 24.44 31.45 9.83
C LEU A 105 25.75 32.23 9.93
N SER A 106 26.54 31.99 10.99
CA SER A 106 27.85 32.63 11.18
C SER A 106 28.91 32.11 10.20
N ALA A 107 28.84 30.83 9.81
CA ALA A 107 29.79 30.22 8.90
C ALA A 107 29.60 30.65 7.43
N GLN A 108 28.40 31.10 7.06
CA GLN A 108 28.06 31.67 5.72
C GLN A 108 28.42 30.80 4.51
N GLN A 109 28.60 29.49 4.67
CA GLN A 109 28.94 28.58 3.57
C GLN A 109 27.69 27.90 3.00
N SER A 110 27.10 26.99 3.78
CA SER A 110 25.90 26.23 3.42
C SER A 110 24.99 26.15 4.64
N LEU A 111 23.70 26.41 4.43
CA LEU A 111 22.68 26.40 5.47
C LEU A 111 21.72 25.23 5.24
N THR A 112 21.26 24.62 6.34
CA THR A 112 20.19 23.61 6.29
C THR A 112 18.88 24.24 6.74
N LEU A 113 17.92 24.35 5.81
CA LEU A 113 16.55 24.73 6.14
C LEU A 113 15.74 23.49 6.49
N SER A 114 14.96 23.56 7.56
CA SER A 114 14.07 22.48 7.97
C SER A 114 12.61 22.94 7.90
N CYS A 115 11.77 22.23 7.18
CA CYS A 115 10.33 22.45 7.09
C CYS A 115 9.61 21.41 7.95
N LEU A 116 8.97 21.84 9.04
CA LEU A 116 8.06 21.01 9.82
C LEU A 116 6.66 21.07 9.21
N VAL A 117 6.15 19.90 8.85
CA VAL A 117 4.80 19.70 8.34
C VAL A 117 4.05 18.87 9.38
N LYS A 118 2.93 19.36 9.90
CA LYS A 118 2.18 18.68 10.96
C LYS A 118 0.68 18.86 10.84
N ASN A 119 -0.09 18.09 11.62
CA ASN A 119 -1.55 18.12 11.66
C ASN A 119 -2.21 17.75 10.32
N PHE A 120 -1.61 16.83 9.56
CA PHE A 120 -2.19 16.38 8.31
C PHE A 120 -2.72 14.96 8.39
N ALA A 121 -3.67 14.65 7.52
CA ALA A 121 -4.23 13.33 7.28
C ALA A 121 -4.73 13.28 5.82
N PRO A 122 -4.56 12.17 5.09
CA PRO A 122 -3.99 10.88 5.51
C PRO A 122 -2.45 10.90 5.63
N LYS A 123 -1.81 9.75 5.87
CA LYS A 123 -0.34 9.62 6.05
C LYS A 123 0.42 10.06 4.79
N GLU A 124 -0.15 9.83 3.61
CA GLU A 124 0.45 10.16 2.32
C GLU A 124 0.49 11.68 2.13
N ILE A 125 1.68 12.19 1.81
CA ILE A 125 1.93 13.62 1.72
C ILE A 125 3.12 13.93 0.79
N PHE A 126 3.01 14.98 -0.04
CA PHE A 126 4.08 15.39 -0.96
C PHE A 126 4.57 16.80 -0.69
N VAL A 127 5.82 16.92 -0.24
CA VAL A 127 6.50 18.21 0.00
C VAL A 127 7.17 18.70 -1.28
N GLU A 128 6.90 19.95 -1.65
CA GLU A 128 7.67 20.69 -2.65
C GLU A 128 8.40 21.87 -2.02
N TRP A 129 9.69 21.99 -2.35
CA TRP A 129 10.48 23.18 -2.07
C TRP A 129 10.51 24.11 -3.28
N THR A 130 10.48 25.41 -3.02
CA THR A 130 10.71 26.43 -4.03
C THR A 130 11.77 27.41 -3.56
N VAL A 131 12.59 27.91 -4.47
CA VAL A 131 13.54 29.00 -4.22
C VAL A 131 13.30 30.04 -5.31
N ASN A 132 13.04 31.30 -4.94
CA ASN A 132 12.62 32.33 -5.91
C ASN A 132 11.38 31.91 -6.71
N ASP A 133 10.40 31.27 -6.07
CA ASP A 133 9.20 30.71 -6.70
C ASP A 133 9.48 29.63 -7.77
N GLN A 134 10.71 29.14 -7.87
CA GLN A 134 11.09 28.04 -8.77
C GLN A 134 11.13 26.72 -8.00
N SER A 135 10.42 25.71 -8.51
CA SER A 135 10.39 24.37 -7.96
C SER A 135 11.79 23.75 -7.92
N ILE A 136 12.16 23.24 -6.76
CA ILE A 136 13.40 22.52 -6.52
C ILE A 136 13.14 21.04 -6.77
N HIS A 137 14.05 20.41 -7.52
CA HIS A 137 13.95 18.99 -7.82
C HIS A 137 14.07 18.14 -6.54
N ALA A 138 13.25 17.09 -6.42
CA ALA A 138 13.12 16.26 -5.21
C ALA A 138 14.42 15.59 -4.73
N ASN A 139 15.45 15.49 -5.58
CA ASN A 139 16.77 14.96 -5.21
C ASN A 139 17.65 15.96 -4.43
N LYS A 140 17.23 17.22 -4.30
CA LYS A 140 17.97 18.26 -3.57
C LYS A 140 17.54 18.44 -2.13
N TYR A 141 16.43 17.84 -1.72
CA TYR A 141 15.95 17.84 -0.34
C TYR A 141 15.69 16.42 0.14
N LYS A 142 15.62 16.26 1.46
CA LYS A 142 15.39 14.96 2.11
C LYS A 142 14.18 15.06 3.01
N ASN A 143 13.29 14.07 2.95
CA ASN A 143 12.13 13.98 3.83
C ASN A 143 12.37 12.88 4.87
N THR A 144 11.96 13.13 6.11
CA THR A 144 11.89 12.08 7.14
C THR A 144 10.73 11.14 6.86
N GLU A 145 10.72 10.01 7.55
CA GLU A 145 9.51 9.22 7.68
C GLU A 145 8.38 10.03 8.34
N VAL A 146 7.15 9.64 8.01
CA VAL A 146 5.94 10.26 8.59
C VAL A 146 5.70 9.66 9.97
N MET A 147 5.63 10.52 10.97
CA MET A 147 5.38 10.19 12.37
C MET A 147 3.89 10.36 12.68
N ALA A 148 3.35 9.47 13.52
CA ALA A 148 2.01 9.61 14.07
C ALA A 148 2.08 10.42 15.38
N ASP A 149 1.44 11.58 15.41
CA ASP A 149 1.38 12.48 16.57
C ASP A 149 0.23 12.11 17.52
N SER A 150 -0.81 11.43 17.01
CA SER A 150 -1.97 11.01 17.80
C SER A 150 -2.50 9.64 17.34
N ALA A 151 -3.22 8.95 18.24
CA ALA A 151 -3.91 7.70 17.90
C ALA A 151 -5.03 7.92 16.86
N ASP A 152 -5.53 9.15 16.76
CA ASP A 152 -6.60 9.53 15.83
C ASP A 152 -6.12 9.72 14.39
N GLY A 153 -4.82 9.60 14.12
CA GLY A 153 -4.25 9.69 12.77
C GLY A 153 -3.78 11.09 12.36
N ASP A 154 -3.36 11.92 13.32
CA ASP A 154 -2.61 13.13 12.99
C ASP A 154 -1.15 12.78 12.71
N TYR A 155 -0.65 13.26 11.57
CA TYR A 155 0.71 12.98 11.14
C TYR A 155 1.59 14.23 11.10
N SER A 156 2.89 14.00 11.27
CA SER A 156 3.94 15.00 11.08
C SER A 156 5.16 14.45 10.34
N MET A 157 5.92 15.33 9.69
CA MET A 157 7.20 14.99 9.06
C MET A 157 8.09 16.25 8.93
N TYR A 158 9.39 16.03 8.71
CA TYR A 158 10.36 17.09 8.41
C TYR A 158 10.96 16.94 7.02
N SER A 159 11.06 18.05 6.30
CA SER A 159 11.81 18.12 5.05
C SER A 159 13.01 19.04 5.21
N MET A 160 14.18 18.61 4.76
CA MET A 160 15.44 19.36 4.89
C MET A 160 16.02 19.70 3.52
N LEU A 161 16.30 20.99 3.31
CA LEU A 161 16.94 21.51 2.10
C LEU A 161 18.28 22.15 2.47
N SER A 162 19.36 21.70 1.82
CA SER A 162 20.66 22.38 1.90
C SER A 162 20.76 23.45 0.82
N ILE A 163 21.04 24.69 1.23
CA ILE A 163 21.07 25.86 0.35
C ILE A 163 22.27 26.76 0.64
N SER A 164 22.64 27.62 -0.32
CA SER A 164 23.66 28.64 -0.10
C SER A 164 23.18 29.70 0.90
N ALA A 165 24.11 30.31 1.65
CA ALA A 165 23.78 31.38 2.58
C ALA A 165 23.26 32.67 1.90
N GLY A 166 23.40 32.80 0.58
CA GLY A 166 22.87 33.94 -0.19
C GLY A 166 21.41 33.79 -0.62
N ASP A 167 20.85 32.57 -0.54
CA ASP A 167 19.56 32.24 -1.15
C ASP A 167 18.50 31.74 -0.16
N TRP A 168 18.84 31.58 1.12
CA TRP A 168 17.98 30.95 2.13
C TRP A 168 16.69 31.74 2.40
N ASP A 169 16.74 33.06 2.32
CA ASP A 169 15.63 33.97 2.59
C ASP A 169 14.53 33.93 1.51
N ARG A 170 14.83 33.31 0.37
CA ARG A 170 13.94 33.16 -0.78
C ARG A 170 13.40 31.73 -0.94
N ALA A 171 13.73 30.86 0.01
CA ALA A 171 13.27 29.47 0.02
C ALA A 171 11.93 29.34 0.76
N THR A 172 10.98 28.63 0.17
CA THR A 172 9.71 28.29 0.81
C THR A 172 9.36 26.81 0.60
N CYS A 173 8.67 26.24 1.59
CA CYS A 173 8.09 24.91 1.57
C CYS A 173 6.58 25.08 1.36
N SER A 174 6.13 25.18 0.11
CA SER A 174 4.88 25.89 -0.22
C SER A 174 3.78 25.05 -0.84
N ARG A 175 4.10 23.86 -1.37
CA ARG A 175 3.08 22.97 -1.95
C ARG A 175 3.09 21.65 -1.22
N MET A 176 1.91 21.38 -0.67
CA MET A 176 1.61 20.15 -0.01
C MET A 176 0.31 19.60 -0.57
N HIS A 177 0.41 18.53 -1.34
CA HIS A 177 -0.76 17.82 -1.84
C HIS A 177 -0.90 16.51 -1.06
N PRO A 178 -2.12 16.20 -0.56
CA PRO A 178 -2.38 14.90 0.03
C PRO A 178 -2.05 13.74 -0.91
N LEU A 179 -2.11 13.91 -2.24
CA LEU A 179 -1.80 12.84 -3.19
C LEU A 179 -1.28 13.42 -4.52
N SER A 180 -0.02 13.15 -4.86
CA SER A 180 0.59 13.33 -6.20
C SER A 180 1.68 12.27 -6.38
N HIS A 181 1.79 11.69 -7.58
CA HIS A 181 2.01 10.25 -7.77
C HIS A 181 3.44 9.72 -7.93
N SER A 182 3.74 8.61 -7.23
CA SER A 182 4.20 7.32 -7.79
C SER A 182 4.29 6.30 -6.63
N GLN A 183 3.37 5.33 -6.55
CA GLN A 183 3.52 4.21 -5.59
C GLN A 183 4.13 3.01 -6.31
N VAL A 184 5.30 2.59 -5.83
CA VAL A 184 6.01 1.39 -6.29
C VAL A 184 5.64 0.26 -5.34
N ILE A 185 5.21 -0.89 -5.88
CA ILE A 185 5.05 -2.12 -5.10
C ILE A 185 6.46 -2.72 -4.93
N PRO A 186 7.08 -2.73 -3.73
CA PRO A 186 8.38 -3.37 -3.54
C PRO A 186 8.19 -4.88 -3.45
N THR A 187 8.90 -5.59 -4.32
CA THR A 187 8.85 -7.04 -4.57
C THR A 187 9.49 -7.89 -3.47
N GLU A 188 9.91 -7.34 -2.32
CA GLU A 188 10.44 -8.16 -1.21
C GLU A 188 9.38 -9.12 -0.63
N THR A 189 8.10 -8.89 -0.91
CA THR A 189 6.98 -9.74 -0.48
C THR A 189 6.65 -10.90 -1.44
N MET A 190 7.39 -11.09 -2.53
CA MET A 190 7.05 -12.08 -3.57
C MET A 190 7.53 -13.51 -3.32
N LEU A 191 8.34 -13.74 -2.27
CA LEU A 191 8.76 -15.09 -1.86
C LEU A 191 8.26 -15.51 -0.46
N GLU A 192 7.74 -14.60 0.36
CA GLU A 192 7.11 -14.98 1.64
C GLU A 192 5.62 -15.31 1.51
N GLY A 193 4.98 -14.93 0.40
CA GLY A 193 3.58 -15.25 0.12
C GLY A 193 3.29 -16.73 -0.16
N PHE A 194 4.30 -17.60 -0.17
CA PHE A 194 4.13 -19.04 -0.41
C PHE A 194 3.43 -19.80 0.73
N GLN A 195 3.02 -19.14 1.83
CA GLN A 195 2.37 -19.82 2.96
C GLN A 195 1.04 -19.25 3.47
N GLN A 196 0.49 -18.18 2.88
CA GLN A 196 -0.72 -17.55 3.44
C GLN A 196 -2.05 -17.93 2.76
N ASP A 197 -2.07 -18.72 1.69
CA ASP A 197 -3.34 -19.13 1.03
C ASP A 197 -3.89 -20.50 1.51
N GLU A 198 -3.20 -21.17 2.45
CA GLU A 198 -3.67 -22.46 3.00
C GLU A 198 -4.42 -22.32 4.35
N HIS A 199 -4.30 -21.18 5.04
CA HIS A 199 -4.93 -21.01 6.37
C HIS A 199 -6.44 -20.72 6.31
N ASP A 200 -6.90 -20.01 5.28
CA ASP A 200 -8.30 -19.59 5.16
C ASP A 200 -9.27 -20.75 4.83
N ASN A 201 -8.74 -21.90 4.39
CA ASN A 201 -9.51 -23.11 4.11
C ASN A 201 -9.48 -24.14 5.26
N LEU A 202 -8.70 -23.91 6.31
CA LEU A 202 -8.50 -24.88 7.40
C LEU A 202 -9.59 -24.78 8.49
N TRP A 203 -10.09 -23.58 8.78
CA TRP A 203 -11.16 -23.35 9.75
C TRP A 203 -12.51 -24.02 9.40
N PRO A 204 -13.01 -23.92 8.15
CA PRO A 204 -14.27 -24.57 7.79
C PRO A 204 -14.13 -26.10 7.68
N THR A 205 -12.96 -26.61 7.29
CA THR A 205 -12.70 -28.06 7.23
C THR A 205 -12.54 -28.67 8.61
N ALA A 206 -11.79 -28.05 9.53
CA ALA A 206 -11.69 -28.48 10.92
C ALA A 206 -13.04 -28.44 11.65
N SER A 207 -13.86 -27.42 11.39
CA SER A 207 -15.19 -27.27 11.99
C SER A 207 -16.14 -28.41 11.59
N THR A 208 -16.12 -28.85 10.33
CA THR A 208 -16.99 -29.95 9.87
C THR A 208 -16.58 -31.30 10.49
N PHE A 209 -15.29 -31.59 10.62
CA PHE A 209 -14.83 -32.83 11.28
C PHE A 209 -15.20 -32.88 12.77
N ILE A 210 -15.07 -31.76 13.49
CA ILE A 210 -15.45 -31.66 14.90
C ILE A 210 -16.95 -31.91 15.08
N ILE A 211 -17.79 -31.31 14.22
CA ILE A 211 -19.25 -31.51 14.26
C ILE A 211 -19.60 -32.98 14.02
N LEU A 212 -19.02 -33.62 12.99
CA LEU A 212 -19.28 -35.03 12.67
C LEU A 212 -18.84 -35.97 13.80
N PHE A 213 -17.70 -35.67 14.45
CA PHE A 213 -17.23 -36.44 15.60
C PHE A 213 -18.22 -36.39 16.75
N PHE A 214 -18.71 -35.20 17.13
CA PHE A 214 -19.71 -35.06 18.18
C PHE A 214 -21.03 -35.75 17.82
N LEU A 215 -21.52 -35.61 16.58
CA LEU A 215 -22.71 -36.31 16.12
C LEU A 215 -22.56 -37.84 16.23
N SER A 216 -21.38 -38.38 15.92
CA SER A 216 -21.10 -39.82 16.05
C SER A 216 -21.11 -40.29 17.52
N ILE A 217 -20.59 -39.47 18.44
CA ILE A 217 -20.60 -39.77 19.88
C ILE A 217 -22.02 -39.74 20.42
N PHE A 218 -22.81 -38.70 20.08
CA PHE A 218 -24.20 -38.60 20.51
C PHE A 218 -25.04 -39.75 19.97
N TYR A 219 -24.86 -40.11 18.69
CA TYR A 219 -25.53 -41.26 18.10
C TYR A 219 -25.15 -42.57 18.83
N SER A 220 -23.87 -42.79 19.11
CA SER A 220 -23.40 -43.99 19.81
C SER A 220 -23.90 -44.05 21.27
N ALA A 221 -23.90 -42.92 21.97
CA ALA A 221 -24.39 -42.82 23.34
C ALA A 221 -25.91 -43.05 23.42
N THR A 222 -26.69 -42.47 22.50
CA THR A 222 -28.14 -42.69 22.43
C THR A 222 -28.47 -44.14 22.10
N VAL A 223 -27.79 -44.77 21.13
CA VAL A 223 -27.97 -46.20 20.81
C VAL A 223 -27.61 -47.09 22.01
N THR A 224 -26.53 -46.76 22.73
CA THR A 224 -26.12 -47.52 23.93
C THR A 224 -27.13 -47.38 25.05
N LEU A 225 -27.65 -46.17 25.30
CA LEU A 225 -28.70 -45.93 26.30
C LEU A 225 -30.01 -46.62 25.94
N PHE A 226 -30.44 -46.60 24.67
CA PHE A 226 -31.61 -47.35 24.22
C PHE A 226 -31.41 -48.87 24.35
N LYS A 227 -30.19 -49.37 24.07
CA LYS A 227 -29.86 -50.79 24.20
C LYS A 227 -29.81 -51.25 25.66
N VAL A 228 -29.26 -50.45 26.56
CA VAL A 228 -29.22 -50.71 28.01
C VAL A 228 -30.62 -50.54 28.64
N GLY A 229 -31.39 -49.55 28.20
CA GLY A 229 -32.77 -49.34 28.65
C GLY A 229 -33.74 -50.46 28.24
N ARG A 230 -33.53 -51.09 27.07
CA ARG A 230 -34.23 -52.33 26.68
C ARG A 230 -33.70 -53.57 27.38
N GLY A 231 -32.41 -53.62 27.72
CA GLY A 231 -31.79 -54.72 28.46
C GLY A 231 -32.28 -54.83 29.91
N ASN A 232 -32.53 -53.68 30.57
CA ASN A 232 -33.01 -53.65 31.95
C ASN A 232 -34.53 -53.83 32.11
N SER A 233 -35.30 -53.89 31.03
CA SER A 233 -36.75 -54.14 31.08
C SER A 233 -37.13 -55.63 30.99
N LEU A 234 -36.15 -56.55 30.95
CA LEU A 234 -36.37 -58.00 30.86
C LEU A 234 -35.88 -58.80 32.10
N THR A 235 -35.58 -58.11 33.19
CA THR A 235 -35.33 -58.76 34.50
C THR A 235 -36.06 -58.03 35.61
N LEU A 236 -37.34 -58.34 35.75
CA LEU A 236 -38.08 -58.38 37.01
C LEU A 236 -39.24 -59.36 36.85
#